data_AF-A0A355AZT2-F1
#
_entry.id   AF-A0A355AZT2-F1
#
_cell.length_a   1.000
_cell.length_b   1.000
_cell.length_c   1.000
_cell.angle_alpha   90.00
_cell.angle_beta   90.00
_cell.angle_gamma   90.00
#
_symmetry.space_group_name_H-M   'P 1'
#
loop_
_entity.id
_entity.type
_entity.pdbx_description
1 polymer ?
#
loop_
_entity_poly.entity_id
_entity_poly.type
_entity_poly.pdbx_seq_one_letter_code
_entity_poly.pdbx_strand_id
1 'polypeptide(L)' 'MSIFFDISLLHLTLLMMAPLIIACLGETIIERSGILNVGIEGIVTLGAVIGFLSTYYSDSPVVGC' A
#
# COMPACT_ATOMS: atom_id res chain seq x y z
N MET A 1 1.77 -1.85 -22.82
CA MET A 1 2.66 -2.96 -22.41
C MET A 1 4.12 -2.46 -22.42
N SER A 2 4.41 -1.41 -21.65
CA SER A 2 5.74 -0.76 -21.59
C SER A 2 6.04 -0.27 -20.17
N ILE A 3 5.00 0.20 -19.47
CA ILE A 3 5.04 0.61 -18.05
C ILE A 3 5.67 -0.42 -17.10
N PHE A 4 5.44 -1.72 -17.31
CA PHE A 4 5.95 -2.76 -16.40
C PHE A 4 7.47 -2.98 -16.47
N PHE A 5 8.14 -2.53 -17.54
CA PHE A 5 9.60 -2.65 -17.69
C PHE A 5 10.33 -1.30 -17.68
N ASP A 6 9.67 -0.24 -17.20
CA ASP A 6 10.30 1.06 -17.03
C ASP A 6 11.29 1.05 -15.86
N ILE A 7 12.56 1.28 -16.16
CA ILE A 7 13.67 1.30 -15.19
C ILE A 7 13.45 2.36 -14.10
N SER A 8 12.78 3.47 -14.44
CA SER A 8 12.42 4.54 -13.49
C SER A 8 11.40 4.06 -12.44
N LEU A 9 10.42 3.25 -12.85
CA LEU A 9 9.43 2.67 -11.95
C LEU A 9 10.08 1.70 -10.97
N LEU A 10 11.00 0.86 -11.46
CA LEU A 10 11.75 -0.08 -10.63
C LEU A 10 12.65 0.64 -9.61
N HIS A 11 13.26 1.77 -10.00
CA HIS A 11 14.03 2.59 -9.07
C HIS A 11 13.15 3.21 -7.98
N LEU A 12 12.00 3.80 -8.36
CA LEU A 12 11.06 4.42 -7.43
C LEU A 12 10.48 3.41 -6.42
N THR A 13 10.13 2.21 -6.88
CA THR A 13 9.60 1.15 -6.01
C THR A 13 10.63 0.74 -4.96
N LEU A 14 11.88 0.51 -5.35
CA LEU A 14 12.96 0.18 -4.40
C LEU A 14 13.22 1.30 -3.38
N LEU A 15 13.21 2.56 -3.82
CA LEU A 15 13.38 3.71 -2.92
C LEU A 15 12.23 3.83 -1.91
N MET A 16 10.99 3.62 -2.35
CA MET A 16 9.81 3.69 -1.47
C MET A 16 9.68 2.51 -0.52
N MET A 17 10.20 1.33 -0.87
CA MET A 17 10.15 0.15 0.01
C MET A 17 10.84 0.38 1.36
N ALA A 18 12.01 1.05 1.37
CA ALA A 18 12.78 1.27 2.60
C ALA A 18 12.00 2.06 3.69
N PRO A 19 11.44 3.26 3.42
CA PRO A 19 10.65 3.98 4.41
C PRO A 19 9.34 3.27 4.76
N LEU A 20 8.71 2.55 3.81
CA LEU A 20 7.50 1.78 4.09
C LEU A 20 7.75 0.65 5.10
N ILE A 21 8.85 -0.09 4.96
CA ILE A 21 9.22 -1.15 5.92
C ILE A 21 9.45 -0.56 7.31
N ILE A 22 10.12 0.58 7.41
CA ILE A 22 10.35 1.26 8.69
C ILE A 22 9.02 1.70 9.32
N ALA A 23 8.08 2.22 8.52
CA ALA A 23 6.75 2.62 8.99
C ALA A 23 5.96 1.42 9.53
N CYS A 24 5.87 0.32 8.77
CA CYS A 24 5.18 -0.90 9.21
C CYS A 24 5.80 -1.51 10.48
N LEU A 25 7.13 -1.48 10.62
CA LEU A 25 7.80 -1.94 11.84
C LEU A 25 7.40 -1.08 13.04
N GLY A 26 7.38 0.25 12.88
CA GLY A 26 6.95 1.17 13.94
C GLY A 26 5.51 0.93 14.37
N GLU A 27 4.61 0.76 13.41
CA GLU A 27 3.20 0.43 13.64
C GLU A 27 3.05 -0.89 14.41
N THR A 28 3.71 -1.96 13.97
CA THR A 28 3.67 -3.27 14.63
C THR A 28 4.18 -3.18 16.07
N ILE A 29 5.25 -2.41 16.33
CA ILE A 29 5.78 -2.22 17.70
C ILE A 29 4.75 -1.47 18.57
N ILE A 30 4.13 -0.43 18.03
CA ILE A 30 3.13 0.38 18.71
C ILE A 30 1.91 -0.48 19.10
N GLU A 31 1.37 -1.27 18.18
CA GLU A 31 0.27 -2.20 18.46
C GLU A 31 0.60 -3.20 19.57
N ARG A 32 1.84 -3.73 19.57
CA ARG A 32 2.32 -4.66 20.61
C ARG A 32 2.49 -3.99 21.97
N SER A 33 2.64 -2.66 22.01
CA SER A 33 2.66 -1.87 23.24
C SER A 33 1.25 -1.56 23.80
N GLY A 34 0.19 -1.99 23.10
CA GLY A 34 -1.20 -1.75 23.49
C GLY A 34 -1.71 -0.36 23.11
N ILE A 35 -0.93 0.40 22.33
CA ILE A 35 -1.32 1.68 21.76
C ILE A 35 -1.62 1.39 20.29
N LEU A 36 -2.86 1.59 19.85
CA LEU A 36 -3.27 1.38 18.46
C LEU A 36 -3.58 2.71 17.79
N ASN A 37 -3.09 2.88 16.56
CA ASN A 37 -3.37 4.06 15.75
C ASN A 37 -4.53 3.78 14.80
N VAL A 38 -5.76 4.00 15.27
CA VAL A 38 -7.00 3.77 14.49
C VAL A 38 -6.99 4.52 13.14
N GLY A 39 -6.26 5.63 13.05
CA GLY A 39 -6.11 6.36 11.79
C GLY A 39 -5.39 5.56 10.72
N ILE A 40 -4.33 4.81 11.08
CA ILE A 40 -3.54 4.06 10.09
C ILE A 40 -4.26 2.79 9.64
N GLU A 41 -4.87 2.04 10.57
CA GLU A 41 -5.74 0.91 10.24
C GLU A 41 -6.89 1.34 9.32
N GLY A 42 -7.47 2.52 9.57
CA GLY A 42 -8.50 3.11 8.73
C GLY A 42 -8.03 3.39 7.30
N ILE A 43 -6.84 3.98 7.14
CA ILE A 43 -6.26 4.29 5.83
C ILE A 43 -5.97 3.00 5.03
N VAL A 44 -5.40 1.98 5.67
CA VAL A 44 -5.13 0.67 5.03
C VAL A 44 -6.44 0.00 4.60
N THR A 45 -7.44 -0.02 5.49
CA THR A 45 -8.75 -0.62 5.19
C THR A 45 -9.47 0.11 4.06
N LEU A 46 -9.46 1.46 4.09
CA LEU A 46 -10.05 2.27 3.02
C LEU A 46 -9.33 2.04 1.68
N GLY A 47 -7.99 1.99 1.68
CA GLY A 47 -7.21 1.69 0.47
C GLY A 47 -7.57 0.33 -0.13
N ALA A 48 -7.68 -0.71 0.71
CA ALA A 48 -8.07 -2.05 0.28
C ALA A 48 -9.50 -2.07 -0.30
N VAL A 49 -10.45 -1.39 0.35
CA VAL A 49 -11.83 -1.29 -0.14
C VAL A 49 -11.89 -0.55 -1.48
N ILE A 50 -11.18 0.57 -1.61
CA ILE A 50 -11.16 1.35 -2.85
C ILE A 50 -10.54 0.54 -3.99
N GLY A 51 -9.42 -0.16 -3.76
CA GLY A 51 -8.77 -1.01 -4.78
C GLY A 51 -9.66 -2.19 -5.21
N PHE A 52 -10.36 -2.82 -4.28
CA PHE A 52 -11.36 -3.83 -4.61
C PHE A 52 -12.50 -3.24 -5.46
N LEU A 53 -13.03 -2.08 -5.04
CA LEU A 53 -14.16 -1.44 -5.69
C LEU A 53 -13.80 -0.94 -7.10
N SER A 54 -12.59 -0.41 -7.30
CA SER A 54 -12.11 0.01 -8.61
C SER A 54 -11.90 -1.17 -9.55
N THR A 55 -11.41 -2.31 -9.04
CA THR A 55 -11.32 -3.56 -9.80
C THR A 55 -12.71 -4.06 -10.20
N TYR A 56 -13.67 -4.03 -9.27
CA TYR A 56 -15.05 -4.50 -9.49
C TYR A 56 -15.79 -3.67 -10.56
N TYR A 57 -15.73 -2.34 -10.49
CA TYR A 57 -16.43 -1.49 -11.45
C TYR A 57 -15.73 -1.37 -12.81
N SER A 58 -14.42 -1.56 -12.86
CA SER A 58 -13.65 -1.42 -14.10
C SER A 58 -13.50 -2.74 -14.88
N ASP A 59 -13.97 -3.87 -14.31
CA ASP A 59 -13.76 -5.23 -14.82
C ASP A 59 -12.29 -5.55 -15.18
N SER A 60 -11.36 -4.80 -14.58
CA SER A 60 -9.94 -4.82 -14.91
C SER A 60 -9.11 -4.83 -13.64
N PRO A 61 -8.35 -5.91 -13.38
CA PRO A 61 -7.49 -6.01 -12.19
C PRO A 61 -6.51 -4.85 -12.07
N VAL A 62 -6.02 -4.35 -13.21
CA VAL A 62 -4.97 -3.33 -13.28
C VAL A 62 -5.42 -1.99 -12.69
N VAL A 63 -6.72 -1.71 -12.64
CA VAL A 63 -7.25 -0.43 -12.13
C VAL A 63 -7.34 -0.40 -10.60
N GLY A 64 -7.31 -1.56 -9.93
CA GLY A 64 -7.31 -1.64 -8.48
C GLY A 64 -6.03 -2.18 -7.85
N CYS A 65 -5.02 -2.45 -8.66
CA CYS A 65 -3.64 -2.70 -8.23
C CYS A 65 -2.92 -1.37 -7.96
#